data_AF-A0AAE0S7F0-F1
#
_entry.id   AF-A0AAE0S7F0-F1
#
_cell.length_a   1.000
_cell.length_b   1.000
_cell.length_c   1.000
_cell.angle_alpha   90.00
_cell.angle_beta   90.00
_cell.angle_gamma   90.00
#
_symmetry.space_group_name_H-M   'P 1'
#
loop_
_entity.id
_entity.type
_entity.pdbx_description
1 polymer ?
#
loop_
_entity_poly.entity_id
_entity_poly.type
_entity_poly.pdbx_seq_one_letter_code
_entity_poly.pdbx_strand_id
1 'polypeptide(L)'
;MSGPLLASYWKDSRIVYYLSSCHQPVGDQTTVQQNKDGTNTQLPCTPTVTDYAKYIGGVDRLDQRTRLKKEKKTMRWYCWIEIKQRVCIVQRLCFGGYSCGS
;
A
#
# COMPACT_ATOMS: atom_id res chain seq x y z
N MET A 1 26.32 -11.84 3.91
CA MET A 1 25.86 -10.49 4.34
C MET A 1 24.62 -10.70 5.18
N SER A 2 24.74 -10.73 6.50
CA SER A 2 23.60 -10.86 7.42
C SER A 2 23.27 -9.48 7.96
N GLY A 3 22.27 -8.82 7.38
CA GLY A 3 21.72 -7.58 7.93
C GLY A 3 20.72 -7.90 9.05
N PRO A 4 20.50 -7.00 10.03
CA PRO A 4 19.54 -7.24 11.09
C PRO A 4 18.12 -7.32 10.50
N LEU A 5 17.51 -8.51 10.59
CA LEU A 5 16.12 -8.74 10.23
C LEU A 5 15.26 -8.48 11.47
N LEU A 6 14.28 -7.59 11.34
CA LEU A 6 13.28 -7.31 12.36
C LEU A 6 12.03 -8.15 12.08
N ALA A 7 11.72 -9.05 13.00
CA ALA A 7 10.43 -9.72 13.07
C ALA A 7 9.57 -9.02 14.14
N SER A 8 8.39 -8.56 13.77
CA SER A 8 7.44 -7.92 14.69
C SER A 8 6.04 -8.45 14.43
N TYR A 9 5.16 -8.37 15.42
CA TYR A 9 3.75 -8.71 15.25
C TYR A 9 2.89 -7.57 15.78
N TRP A 10 1.74 -7.39 15.15
CA TRP A 10 0.71 -6.47 15.61
C TRP A 10 -0.56 -7.25 15.89
N LYS A 11 -1.14 -7.02 17.06
CA LYS A 11 -2.37 -7.69 17.50
C LYS A 11 -3.42 -6.62 17.78
N ASP A 12 -4.40 -6.55 16.89
CA ASP A 12 -5.68 -5.90 17.15
C ASP A 12 -6.73 -7.01 17.40
N SER A 13 -7.71 -7.20 16.52
CA SER A 13 -8.64 -8.35 16.56
C SER A 13 -8.02 -9.67 16.10
N ARG A 14 -7.02 -9.60 15.20
CA ARG A 14 -6.25 -10.73 14.68
C ARG A 14 -4.77 -10.39 14.74
N ILE A 15 -3.93 -11.42 14.87
CA ILE A 15 -2.47 -11.27 14.89
C ILE A 15 -1.98 -11.20 13.44
N VAL A 16 -1.19 -10.17 13.13
CA VAL A 16 -0.50 -9.99 11.86
C VAL A 16 1.00 -9.97 12.12
N TYR A 17 1.75 -10.75 11.34
CA TYR A 17 3.21 -10.82 11.43
C TYR A 17 3.86 -9.96 10.34
N TYR A 18 4.89 -9.22 10.73
CA TYR A 18 5.67 -8.36 9.85
C TYR A 18 7.14 -8.76 9.87
N LEU A 19 7.74 -8.74 8.68
CA LEU A 19 9.16 -8.97 8.49
C LEU A 19 9.76 -7.76 7.78
N SER A 20 10.78 -7.15 8.38
CA SER A 20 11.41 -5.96 7.82
C SER A 20 12.93 -6.03 7.97
N SER A 21 13.66 -5.52 6.99
CA SER A 21 15.13 -5.40 7.03
C SER A 21 15.61 -3.96 7.22
N CYS A 22 14.70 -2.98 7.19
CA CYS A 22 15.03 -1.55 7.21
C CYS A 22 14.55 -0.82 8.48
N HIS A 23 13.87 -1.52 9.38
CA HIS A 23 13.27 -0.91 10.57
C HIS A 23 14.05 -1.27 11.84
N GLN A 24 14.08 -0.33 12.79
CA GLN A 24 14.58 -0.58 14.15
C GLN A 24 13.41 -0.91 15.09
N PRO A 25 13.64 -1.72 16.15
CA PRO A 25 12.61 -2.10 17.11
C PRO A 25 12.18 -0.94 18.06
N VAL A 26 12.88 0.19 18.00
CA VAL A 26 12.62 1.36 18.86
C VAL A 26 11.79 2.37 18.07
N GLY A 27 10.53 2.55 18.47
CA GLY A 27 9.66 3.56 17.89
C GLY A 27 8.21 3.35 18.32
N ASP A 28 7.70 4.29 19.12
CA ASP A 28 6.28 4.38 19.43
C ASP A 28 5.63 5.27 18.37
N GLN A 29 5.07 4.65 17.34
CA GLN A 29 4.29 5.34 16.32
C GLN A 29 2.81 5.21 16.62
N THR A 30 2.01 6.12 16.10
CA THR A 30 0.55 6.06 16.24
C THR A 30 -0.08 5.84 14.87
N THR A 31 -0.85 4.77 14.70
CA THR A 31 -1.70 4.58 13.52
C THR A 31 -3.08 5.16 13.78
N VAL A 32 -3.68 5.73 12.73
CA VAL A 32 -5.08 6.14 12.73
C VAL A 32 -5.91 5.00 12.14
N GLN A 33 -6.78 4.42 12.97
CA GLN A 33 -7.79 3.47 12.52
C GLN A 33 -9.13 4.18 12.36
N GLN A 34 -9.74 4.06 11.19
CA GLN A 34 -11.11 4.50 10.98
C GLN A 34 -12.06 3.40 11.44
N ASN A 35 -12.86 3.68 12.47
CA ASN A 35 -13.92 2.79 12.89
C ASN A 35 -15.08 2.82 11.90
N LYS A 36 -15.89 1.75 11.94
CA LYS A 36 -17.12 1.65 11.11
C LYS A 36 -18.09 2.81 11.34
N ASP A 37 -18.05 3.38 12.54
CA ASP A 37 -18.86 4.54 12.94
C ASP A 37 -18.30 5.89 12.43
N GLY A 38 -17.24 5.87 11.61
CA GLY A 38 -16.58 7.06 11.07
C GLY A 38 -15.67 7.79 12.06
N THR A 39 -15.52 7.26 13.28
CA THR A 39 -14.62 7.83 14.30
C THR A 39 -13.18 7.36 14.07
N ASN A 40 -12.21 8.26 14.21
CA ASN A 40 -10.79 7.95 14.09
C ASN A 40 -10.20 7.64 15.47
N THR A 41 -9.72 6.41 15.67
CA THR A 41 -9.01 6.00 16.88
C THR A 41 -7.51 6.02 16.62
N GLN A 42 -6.76 6.65 17.52
CA GLN A 42 -5.30 6.63 17.52
C GLN A 42 -4.82 5.44 18.35
N LEU A 43 -4.05 4.53 17.72
CA LEU A 43 -3.53 3.33 18.36
C LEU A 43 -1.99 3.34 18.36
N PRO A 44 -1.35 2.99 19.48
CA PRO A 44 0.09 2.79 19.50
C PRO A 44 0.46 1.57 18.66
N CYS A 45 1.49 1.71 17.83
CA CYS A 45 1.92 0.69 16.88
C CYS A 45 3.42 0.83 16.59
N THR A 46 4.01 -0.22 16.03
CA THR A 46 5.41 -0.19 15.59
C THR A 46 5.54 0.58 14.28
N PRO A 47 6.72 1.19 13.99
CA PRO A 47 6.96 1.90 12.73
C PRO A 47 6.77 1.00 11.49
N THR A 48 6.96 -0.30 11.65
CA THR A 48 6.71 -1.29 10.59
C THR A 48 5.25 -1.31 10.15
N VAL A 49 4.32 -1.15 11.10
CA VAL A 49 2.88 -1.18 10.83
C VAL A 49 2.44 0.09 10.11
N THR A 50 2.92 1.26 10.54
CA THR A 50 2.62 2.54 9.87
C THR A 50 3.10 2.55 8.43
N ASP A 51 4.35 2.15 8.21
CA ASP A 51 4.95 2.19 6.88
C ASP A 51 4.31 1.15 5.96
N TYR A 52 4.02 -0.04 6.48
CA TYR A 52 3.28 -1.04 5.73
C TYR A 52 1.90 -0.52 5.30
N ALA A 53 1.12 0.05 6.22
CA ALA A 53 -0.20 0.59 5.91
C ALA A 53 -0.13 1.71 4.86
N LYS A 54 0.91 2.54 4.91
CA LYS A 54 1.14 3.63 3.94
C LYS A 54 1.38 3.11 2.52
N TYR A 55 2.21 2.08 2.38
CA TYR A 55 2.69 1.60 1.07
C TYR A 55 1.87 0.46 0.46
N ILE A 56 1.21 -0.39 1.26
CA ILE A 56 0.53 -1.59 0.75
C ILE A 56 -0.55 -1.28 -0.28
N GLY A 57 -1.26 -0.14 -0.12
CA GLY A 57 -2.33 0.28 -1.02
C GLY A 57 -1.87 0.81 -2.38
N GLY A 58 -0.56 0.86 -2.66
CA GLY A 58 -0.05 1.41 -3.92
C GLY A 58 -0.59 0.70 -5.16
N VAL A 59 -0.68 -0.63 -5.12
CA VAL A 59 -1.18 -1.45 -6.24
C VAL A 59 -2.68 -1.29 -6.41
N ASP A 60 -3.45 -1.35 -5.32
CA ASP A 60 -4.91 -1.22 -5.37
C ASP A 60 -5.34 0.18 -5.83
N ARG A 61 -4.67 1.24 -5.36
CA ARG A 61 -4.90 2.62 -5.82
C ARG A 61 -4.60 2.76 -7.31
N LEU A 62 -3.55 2.10 -7.81
CA LEU A 62 -3.22 2.07 -9.23
C LEU A 62 -4.30 1.34 -10.04
N ASP A 63 -4.80 0.19 -9.57
CA ASP A 63 -5.85 -0.55 -10.25
C ASP A 63 -7.18 0.22 -10.24
N GLN A 64 -7.54 0.87 -9.12
CA GLN A 64 -8.74 1.72 -9.01
C GLN A 64 -8.71 2.84 -10.04
N ARG A 65 -7.57 3.52 -10.21
CA ARG A 65 -7.40 4.58 -11.22
C ARG A 65 -7.47 4.05 -12.65
N THR A 66 -7.05 2.81 -12.86
CA THR A 66 -7.04 2.13 -14.17
C THR A 66 -8.42 1.56 -14.54
N ARG A 67 -9.34 1.43 -13.58
CA ARG A 67 -10.67 0.85 -13.75
C ARG A 67 -11.54 1.57 -14.79
N LEU A 68 -11.40 2.90 -14.93
CA LEU A 68 -12.16 3.73 -15.89
C LEU A 68 -11.95 3.35 -17.37
N LYS A 69 -10.93 2.55 -17.71
CA LYS A 69 -10.60 2.18 -19.11
C LYS A 69 -10.93 0.71 -19.46
N LYS A 70 -11.53 -0.06 -18.54
CA LYS A 70 -11.78 -1.51 -18.71
C LYS A 70 -13.02 -1.85 -19.56
N GLU A 71 -13.81 -0.86 -20.00
CA GLU A 71 -15.14 -1.07 -20.60
C GLU A 71 -15.15 -1.45 -22.11
N LYS A 72 -13.98 -1.59 -22.76
CA LYS A 72 -13.93 -1.98 -24.18
C LYS A 72 -14.14 -3.51 -24.32
N LYS A 73 -15.39 -3.90 -24.51
CA LYS A 73 -15.89 -5.29 -24.55
C LYS A 73 -15.37 -6.16 -25.73
N THR A 74 -14.60 -5.60 -26.65
CA THR A 74 -14.32 -6.22 -27.98
C THR A 74 -12.87 -6.62 -28.23
N MET A 75 -11.96 -6.47 -27.27
CA MET A 75 -10.54 -6.73 -27.50
C MET A 75 -10.16 -8.19 -27.19
N ARG A 76 -9.35 -8.79 -28.09
CA ARG A 76 -8.66 -10.06 -27.82
C ARG A 76 -7.72 -9.90 -26.60
N TRP A 77 -7.49 -10.96 -25.86
CA TRP A 77 -6.81 -10.94 -24.54
C TRP A 77 -5.46 -10.22 -24.53
N TYR A 78 -4.67 -10.31 -25.61
CA TYR A 78 -3.36 -9.68 -25.72
C TYR A 78 -3.44 -8.15 -25.87
N CYS A 79 -4.43 -7.63 -26.59
CA CYS A 79 -4.63 -6.18 -26.70
C CYS A 79 -5.00 -5.54 -25.36
N TRP A 80 -5.64 -6.29 -24.45
CA TRP A 80 -5.89 -5.82 -23.09
C TRP A 80 -4.60 -5.64 -22.28
N ILE A 81 -3.61 -6.52 -22.49
CA ILE A 81 -2.29 -6.42 -21.86
C ILE A 81 -1.57 -5.15 -22.35
N GLU A 82 -1.56 -4.89 -23.66
CA GLU A 82 -0.95 -3.68 -24.23
C GLU A 82 -1.59 -2.39 -23.71
N ILE A 83 -2.92 -2.35 -23.64
CA ILE A 83 -3.66 -1.19 -23.10
C ILE A 83 -3.30 -0.97 -21.63
N LYS A 84 -3.26 -2.05 -20.83
CA LYS A 84 -2.83 -1.98 -19.42
C LYS A 84 -1.41 -1.44 -19.27
N GLN A 85 -0.46 -1.97 -20.05
CA GLN A 85 0.94 -1.51 -20.03
C GLN A 85 1.03 -0.02 -20.34
N ARG A 86 0.34 0.46 -21.38
CA ARG A 86 0.32 1.89 -21.74
C ARG A 86 -0.24 2.76 -20.62
N VAL A 87 -1.33 2.35 -19.96
CA VAL A 87 -1.94 3.11 -18.87
C VAL A 87 -1.02 3.17 -17.65
N CYS A 88 -0.40 2.05 -17.27
CA CYS A 88 0.55 2.01 -16.15
C CYS A 88 1.78 2.90 -16.41
N ILE A 89 2.31 2.91 -17.63
CA ILE A 89 3.45 3.76 -18.02
C ILE A 89 3.08 5.24 -17.93
N VAL A 90 1.94 5.64 -18.51
CA VAL A 90 1.45 7.03 -18.45
C VAL A 90 1.18 7.47 -17.01
N GLN A 91 0.62 6.60 -16.17
CA GLN A 91 0.42 6.91 -14.76
C GLN A 91 1.74 7.10 -14.01
N ARG A 92 2.76 6.28 -14.30
CA ARG A 92 4.09 6.41 -13.71
C ARG A 92 4.79 7.70 -14.13
N LEU A 93 4.66 8.09 -15.40
CA LEU A 93 5.27 9.31 -15.94
C LEU A 93 4.56 10.59 -15.48
N CYS A 94 3.23 10.59 -15.44
CA CYS A 94 2.45 11.79 -15.08
C CYS A 94 2.22 11.96 -13.57
N PHE A 95 2.32 10.89 -12.77
CA PHE A 95 2.03 10.92 -11.33
C PHE A 95 3.17 10.41 -10.44
N GLY A 96 4.36 10.15 -10.99
CA GLY A 96 5.52 9.67 -10.24
C GLY A 96 6.15 10.66 -9.24
N GLY A 97 5.54 11.83 -9.02
CA GLY A 97 6.07 12.89 -8.15
C GLY A 97 5.38 13.07 -6.80
N TYR A 98 4.33 12.32 -6.46
CA TYR A 98 3.64 12.51 -5.18
C TYR A 98 4.26 11.64 -4.08
N SER A 99 5.28 12.18 -3.44
CA SER A 99 5.65 11.84 -2.06
C SER A 99 4.39 11.90 -1.19
N CYS A 100 3.95 10.75 -0.67
CA CYS A 100 2.89 10.68 0.34
C CYS A 100 3.41 11.30 1.64
N GLY A 101 3.22 12.60 1.79
CA GLY A 101 3.26 13.32 3.06
C GLY A 101 1.86 13.82 3.36
N SER A 102 1.18 13.16 4.29
CA SER A 102 0.08 13.67 5.11
C SER A 102 -0.03 12.72 6.29
#